data_AF-A0A3R6MI76-F1
#
_entry.id   AF-A0A3R6MI76-F1
#
_cell.length_a   1.000
_cell.length_b   1.000
_cell.length_c   1.000
_cell.angle_alpha   90.00
_cell.angle_beta   90.00
_cell.angle_gamma   90.00
#
_symmetry.space_group_name_H-M   'P 1'
#
loop_
_entity.id
_entity.type
_entity.pdbx_description
1 polymer ?
#
loop_
_entity_poly.entity_id
_entity_poly.type
_entity_poly.pdbx_seq_one_letter_code
_entity_poly.pdbx_strand_id
1 'polypeptide(L)'
;MFLKISEFKKAMKSALKTTGGLYVGNLDDHYLVYTSFWGIYVESTYATNKFKAAIMELIGDMPDEETCYKYYIEDKKLNMERELEPHDPYAAWKAAKDFACSVPVVLTNNYHELSVYQRHSDKGYLTAIREWTDGMISPAELEPMGEHMPGRPSVSPSGHTLYFKSETMLYWVFGMNVSEKTRDTIFARMKDLDFFEDDWLSKAVKETDEAEPLPY
;
A
#
# COMPACT_ATOMS: atom_id res chain seq x y z
N MET A 1 -13.45 1.64 -7.49
CA MET A 1 -12.29 1.31 -6.65
C MET A 1 -11.09 2.13 -7.13
N PHE A 2 -10.10 2.44 -6.30
CA PHE A 2 -8.95 3.28 -6.73
C PHE A 2 -7.72 2.48 -7.24
N LEU A 3 -7.85 1.17 -7.47
CA LEU A 3 -6.74 0.34 -7.97
C LEU A 3 -6.87 0.05 -9.46
N LYS A 4 -5.72 0.08 -10.15
CA LYS A 4 -5.57 -0.37 -11.54
C LYS A 4 -5.78 -1.88 -11.59
N ILE A 5 -6.99 -2.31 -11.95
CA ILE A 5 -7.37 -3.73 -11.91
C ILE A 5 -6.46 -4.60 -12.78
N SER A 6 -5.95 -4.07 -13.90
CA SER A 6 -4.99 -4.78 -14.76
C SER A 6 -3.67 -5.09 -14.05
N GLU A 7 -3.12 -4.13 -13.29
CA GLU A 7 -1.88 -4.32 -12.53
C GLU A 7 -2.14 -5.19 -11.30
N PHE A 8 -3.28 -4.98 -10.63
CA PHE A 8 -3.67 -5.79 -9.48
C PHE A 8 -3.83 -7.27 -9.84
N LYS A 9 -4.42 -7.58 -11.00
CA LYS A 9 -4.51 -8.93 -11.52
C LYS A 9 -3.15 -9.57 -11.79
N LYS A 10 -2.16 -8.82 -12.28
CA LYS A 10 -0.78 -9.31 -12.43
C LYS A 10 -0.17 -9.62 -11.06
N ALA A 11 -0.38 -8.76 -10.07
CA ALA A 11 0.09 -8.96 -8.70
C ALA A 11 -0.52 -10.23 -8.07
N MET A 12 -1.83 -10.43 -8.19
CA MET A 12 -2.50 -11.67 -7.73
C MET A 12 -1.92 -12.92 -8.41
N LYS A 13 -1.76 -12.89 -9.73
CA LYS A 13 -1.18 -14.01 -10.49
C LYS A 13 0.27 -14.30 -10.09
N SER A 14 1.04 -13.27 -9.75
CA SER A 14 2.39 -13.43 -9.23
C SER A 14 2.38 -14.09 -7.85
N ALA A 15 1.50 -13.64 -6.95
CA ALA A 15 1.37 -14.16 -5.59
C ALA A 15 1.07 -15.66 -5.54
N LEU A 16 0.21 -16.16 -6.44
CA LEU A 16 -0.09 -17.59 -6.58
C LEU A 16 1.16 -18.45 -6.83
N LYS A 17 2.21 -17.91 -7.45
CA LYS A 17 3.45 -18.64 -7.74
C LYS A 17 4.49 -18.56 -6.62
N THR A 18 4.21 -17.80 -5.58
CA THR A 18 5.10 -17.64 -4.42
C THR A 18 4.67 -18.59 -3.30
N THR A 19 5.61 -18.94 -2.42
CA THR A 19 5.32 -19.76 -1.23
C THR A 19 4.34 -19.10 -0.26
N GLY A 20 4.25 -17.76 -0.29
CA GLY A 20 3.28 -17.00 0.50
C GLY A 20 1.83 -17.17 0.03
N GLY A 21 1.62 -17.53 -1.24
CA GLY A 21 0.27 -17.70 -1.81
C GLY A 21 -0.53 -16.40 -1.89
N LEU A 22 -1.80 -16.57 -2.28
CA LEU A 22 -2.81 -15.52 -2.37
C LEU A 22 -3.99 -15.91 -1.49
N TYR A 23 -4.31 -15.08 -0.51
CA TYR A 23 -5.48 -15.26 0.32
C TYR A 23 -6.68 -14.57 -0.34
N VAL A 24 -7.80 -15.27 -0.45
CA VAL A 24 -9.05 -14.75 -1.02
C VAL A 24 -10.21 -15.18 -0.12
N GLY A 25 -11.06 -14.23 0.25
CA GLY A 25 -12.23 -14.48 1.08
C GLY A 25 -13.36 -13.48 0.87
N ASN A 26 -14.50 -13.79 1.47
CA ASN A 26 -15.67 -12.93 1.58
C ASN A 26 -16.08 -12.93 3.06
N LEU A 27 -15.79 -11.84 3.76
CA LEU A 27 -15.96 -11.71 5.20
C LEU A 27 -16.67 -10.38 5.48
N ASP A 28 -17.69 -10.39 6.34
CA ASP A 28 -18.43 -9.18 6.75
C ASP A 28 -18.91 -8.34 5.55
N ASP A 29 -19.48 -8.97 4.51
CA ASP A 29 -19.90 -8.35 3.24
C ASP A 29 -18.77 -7.67 2.44
N HIS A 30 -17.51 -8.04 2.67
CA HIS A 30 -16.35 -7.52 1.94
C HIS A 30 -15.54 -8.63 1.29
N TYR A 31 -15.06 -8.36 0.08
CA TYR A 31 -14.04 -9.21 -0.53
C TYR A 31 -12.67 -8.85 0.04
N LEU A 32 -12.05 -9.85 0.64
CA LEU A 32 -10.70 -9.80 1.19
C LEU A 32 -9.74 -10.51 0.22
N VAL A 33 -8.74 -9.80 -0.29
CA VAL A 33 -7.68 -10.41 -1.11
C VAL A 33 -6.33 -9.89 -0.64
N TYR A 34 -5.43 -10.77 -0.21
CA TYR A 34 -4.14 -10.32 0.33
C TYR A 34 -3.00 -11.33 0.19
N THR A 35 -1.81 -10.82 0.47
CA THR A 35 -0.54 -11.55 0.54
C THR A 35 0.22 -11.07 1.77
N SER A 36 1.43 -11.57 1.98
CA SER A 36 2.34 -11.04 3.00
C SER A 36 2.87 -9.63 2.72
N PHE A 37 2.57 -9.05 1.55
CA PHE A 37 3.16 -7.78 1.10
C PHE A 37 2.16 -6.67 0.81
N TRP A 38 0.92 -7.02 0.48
CA TRP A 38 -0.15 -6.08 0.20
C TRP A 38 -1.50 -6.78 0.35
N GLY A 39 -2.57 -6.01 0.46
CA GLY A 39 -3.92 -6.55 0.42
C GLY A 39 -4.99 -5.50 0.18
N ILE A 40 -6.19 -5.97 -0.15
CA ILE A 40 -7.40 -5.22 -0.38
C ILE A 40 -8.54 -5.80 0.45
N TYR A 41 -9.37 -4.90 0.96
CA TYR A 41 -10.64 -5.19 1.60
C TYR A 41 -11.67 -4.21 1.02
N VAL A 42 -12.59 -4.73 0.22
CA VAL A 42 -13.54 -3.91 -0.55
C VAL A 42 -14.96 -4.37 -0.29
N GLU A 43 -15.86 -3.43 -0.04
CA GLU A 43 -17.28 -3.73 0.16
C GLU A 43 -17.85 -4.43 -1.09
N SER A 44 -18.56 -5.53 -0.90
CA SER A 44 -19.02 -6.43 -1.98
C SER A 44 -19.91 -5.74 -3.01
N THR A 45 -20.68 -4.74 -2.58
CA THR A 45 -21.57 -3.89 -3.37
C THR A 45 -20.81 -2.91 -4.28
N TYR A 46 -19.63 -2.44 -3.84
CA TYR A 46 -18.77 -1.50 -4.57
C TYR A 46 -17.62 -2.17 -5.34
N ALA A 47 -17.41 -3.47 -5.12
CA ALA A 47 -16.45 -4.25 -5.89
C ALA A 47 -16.84 -4.29 -7.37
N THR A 48 -15.96 -3.78 -8.24
CA THR A 48 -16.23 -3.70 -9.69
C THR A 48 -16.37 -5.10 -10.31
N ASN A 49 -17.15 -5.21 -11.38
CA ASN A 49 -17.26 -6.47 -12.14
C ASN A 49 -15.90 -6.95 -12.68
N LYS A 50 -15.00 -6.02 -13.04
CA LYS A 50 -13.63 -6.35 -13.47
C LYS A 50 -12.82 -7.00 -12.35
N PHE A 51 -12.96 -6.51 -11.12
CA PHE A 51 -12.30 -7.08 -9.95
C PHE A 51 -12.83 -8.49 -9.64
N LYS A 52 -14.15 -8.67 -9.59
CA LYS A 52 -14.79 -9.99 -9.37
C LYS A 52 -14.36 -11.00 -10.44
N ALA A 53 -14.39 -10.59 -11.72
CA ALA A 53 -13.93 -11.42 -12.82
C ALA A 53 -12.44 -11.79 -12.70
N ALA A 54 -11.59 -10.88 -12.23
CA ALA A 54 -10.17 -11.16 -12.02
C ALA A 54 -9.93 -12.19 -10.91
N ILE A 55 -10.75 -12.20 -9.85
CA ILE A 55 -10.73 -13.25 -8.82
C ILE A 55 -11.16 -14.58 -9.43
N MET A 56 -12.34 -14.65 -10.04
CA MET A 56 -12.87 -15.88 -10.65
C MET A 56 -11.93 -16.48 -11.69
N GLU A 57 -11.28 -15.65 -12.52
CA GLU A 57 -10.32 -16.14 -13.51
C GLU A 57 -9.11 -16.85 -12.88
N LEU A 58 -8.71 -16.44 -11.67
CA LEU A 58 -7.52 -16.97 -11.01
C LEU A 58 -7.82 -18.16 -10.11
N ILE A 59 -8.97 -18.15 -9.41
CA ILE A 59 -9.32 -19.18 -8.42
C ILE A 59 -10.53 -20.04 -8.79
N GLY A 60 -11.18 -19.76 -9.93
CA GLY A 60 -12.32 -20.49 -10.46
C GLY A 60 -13.66 -19.83 -10.14
N ASP A 61 -13.96 -19.69 -8.85
CA ASP A 61 -15.24 -19.19 -8.35
C ASP A 61 -15.04 -18.04 -7.35
N MET A 62 -16.11 -17.29 -7.09
CA MET A 62 -16.10 -16.32 -6.00
C MET A 62 -16.14 -17.04 -4.65
N PRO A 63 -15.42 -16.54 -3.62
CA PRO A 63 -15.50 -17.10 -2.28
C PRO A 63 -16.93 -17.01 -1.71
N ASP A 64 -17.35 -18.09 -1.06
CA ASP A 64 -18.59 -18.15 -0.28
C ASP A 64 -18.54 -17.17 0.90
N GLU A 65 -19.71 -16.71 1.35
CA GLU A 65 -19.85 -15.88 2.55
C GLU A 65 -19.19 -16.52 3.77
N GLU A 66 -18.52 -15.71 4.58
CA GLU A 66 -17.84 -16.11 5.80
C GLU A 66 -16.73 -17.16 5.59
N THR A 67 -16.06 -17.09 4.43
CA THR A 67 -14.93 -17.97 4.11
C THR A 67 -13.70 -17.19 3.65
N CYS A 68 -12.53 -17.77 3.93
CA CYS A 68 -11.25 -17.32 3.40
C CYS A 68 -10.37 -18.55 3.12
N TYR A 69 -9.66 -18.52 2.01
CA TYR A 69 -8.76 -19.59 1.59
C TYR A 69 -7.44 -19.01 1.10
N LYS A 70 -6.36 -19.72 1.40
CA LYS A 70 -5.05 -19.53 0.79
C LYS A 70 -4.97 -20.35 -0.49
N TYR A 71 -4.70 -19.69 -1.60
CA TYR A 71 -4.46 -20.28 -2.91
C TYR A 71 -2.99 -20.22 -3.27
N TYR A 72 -2.45 -21.30 -3.85
CA TYR A 72 -1.06 -21.35 -4.32
C TYR A 72 -0.89 -22.38 -5.43
N ILE A 73 0.13 -22.19 -6.27
CA ILE A 73 0.46 -23.09 -7.36
C ILE A 73 1.64 -23.95 -6.94
N GLU A 74 1.43 -25.26 -6.89
CA GLU A 74 2.47 -26.26 -6.67
C GLU A 74 2.33 -27.33 -7.78
N ASP A 75 3.44 -27.74 -8.39
CA ASP A 75 3.46 -28.69 -9.51
C ASP A 75 2.48 -28.36 -10.65
N LYS A 76 2.36 -27.07 -10.98
CA LYS A 76 1.43 -26.51 -11.99
C LYS A 76 -0.05 -26.75 -11.69
N LYS A 77 -0.40 -27.11 -10.46
CA LYS A 77 -1.77 -27.26 -9.99
C LYS A 77 -2.10 -26.16 -9.01
N LEU A 78 -3.31 -25.63 -9.10
CA LEU A 78 -3.85 -24.72 -8.10
C LEU A 78 -4.30 -25.55 -6.90
N ASN A 79 -3.76 -25.24 -5.74
CA ASN A 79 -4.15 -25.80 -4.45
C ASN A 79 -4.85 -24.73 -3.62
N MET A 80 -5.69 -25.18 -2.69
CA MET A 80 -6.40 -24.32 -1.75
C MET A 80 -6.36 -24.91 -0.34
N GLU A 81 -6.15 -24.05 0.64
CA GLU A 81 -6.17 -24.38 2.07
C GLU A 81 -7.10 -23.38 2.77
N ARG A 82 -7.95 -23.88 3.67
CA ARG A 82 -8.84 -22.99 4.44
C ARG A 82 -8.03 -22.17 5.42
N GLU A 83 -8.24 -20.86 5.41
CA GLU A 83 -7.70 -19.94 6.42
C GLU A 83 -8.73 -19.81 7.54
N LEU A 84 -8.31 -20.10 8.78
CA LEU A 84 -9.19 -20.12 9.94
C LEU A 84 -9.13 -18.82 10.73
N GLU A 85 -8.03 -18.08 10.62
CA GLU A 85 -7.85 -16.79 11.27
C GLU A 85 -7.45 -15.74 10.23
N PRO A 86 -8.40 -15.34 9.36
CA PRO A 86 -8.12 -14.34 8.33
C PRO A 86 -7.66 -13.03 8.96
N HIS A 87 -6.77 -12.32 8.26
CA HIS A 87 -6.37 -10.99 8.66
C HIS A 87 -7.61 -10.07 8.78
N ASP A 88 -7.73 -9.33 9.89
CA ASP A 88 -8.69 -8.24 10.05
C ASP A 88 -8.02 -6.89 9.71
N PRO A 89 -8.11 -6.45 8.44
CA PRO A 89 -7.47 -5.22 8.00
C PRO A 89 -8.18 -3.98 8.57
N TYR A 90 -9.47 -4.06 8.88
CA TYR A 90 -10.23 -2.91 9.38
C TYR A 90 -9.82 -2.57 10.82
N ALA A 91 -9.69 -3.56 11.70
CA ALA A 91 -9.14 -3.35 13.03
C ALA A 91 -7.69 -2.86 12.98
N ALA A 92 -6.86 -3.44 12.09
CA ALA A 92 -5.47 -3.03 11.91
C ALA A 92 -5.35 -1.56 11.46
N TRP A 93 -6.15 -1.13 10.47
CA TRP A 93 -6.24 0.26 10.04
C TRP A 93 -6.77 1.17 11.15
N LYS A 94 -7.78 0.75 11.92
CA LYS A 94 -8.32 1.53 13.03
C LYS A 94 -7.28 1.78 14.13
N ALA A 95 -6.33 0.86 14.32
CA ALA A 95 -5.19 1.01 15.22
C ALA A 95 -4.07 1.92 14.66
N ALA A 96 -4.01 2.13 13.34
CA ALA A 96 -3.05 3.02 12.67
C ALA A 96 -3.45 4.50 12.87
N LYS A 97 -3.03 5.09 13.99
CA LYS A 97 -3.38 6.48 14.36
C LYS A 97 -2.49 7.55 13.74
N ASP A 98 -1.32 7.14 13.25
CA ASP A 98 -0.41 8.04 12.55
C ASP A 98 -0.70 8.03 11.04
N PHE A 99 -0.12 8.96 10.30
CA PHE A 99 -0.28 9.06 8.85
C PHE A 99 1.02 9.52 8.19
N ALA A 100 1.12 9.31 6.88
CA ALA A 100 2.28 9.71 6.10
C ALA A 100 1.89 10.52 4.86
N CYS A 101 2.81 11.35 4.36
CA CYS A 101 2.70 11.97 3.05
C CYS A 101 3.73 11.36 2.08
N SER A 102 3.41 11.36 0.80
CA SER A 102 4.36 10.95 -0.24
C SER A 102 5.44 12.01 -0.40
N VAL A 103 6.68 11.57 -0.57
CA VAL A 103 7.85 12.41 -0.79
C VAL A 103 8.21 12.35 -2.28
N PRO A 104 8.58 13.47 -2.93
CA PRO A 104 8.95 13.50 -4.35
C PRO A 104 10.35 12.90 -4.62
N VAL A 105 10.70 11.81 -3.93
CA VAL A 105 11.95 11.08 -4.05
C VAL A 105 11.62 9.61 -4.31
N VAL A 106 12.29 9.05 -5.31
CA VAL A 106 12.21 7.63 -5.65
C VAL A 106 13.58 7.03 -5.41
N LEU A 107 13.63 5.94 -4.65
CA LEU A 107 14.86 5.18 -4.44
C LEU A 107 14.84 3.96 -5.34
N THR A 108 15.90 3.77 -6.13
CA THR A 108 16.05 2.59 -6.97
C THR A 108 17.08 1.66 -6.35
N ASN A 109 16.71 0.40 -6.15
CA ASN A 109 17.66 -0.67 -5.87
C ASN A 109 17.73 -1.64 -7.08
N ASN A 110 18.56 -2.68 -7.00
CA ASN A 110 18.78 -3.61 -8.12
C ASN A 110 17.52 -4.38 -8.57
N TYR A 111 16.45 -4.37 -7.77
CA TYR A 111 15.26 -5.18 -7.98
C TYR A 111 13.97 -4.35 -8.07
N HIS A 112 13.91 -3.23 -7.35
CA HIS A 112 12.69 -2.45 -7.16
C HIS A 112 12.96 -0.95 -7.15
N GLU A 113 12.00 -0.20 -7.68
CA GLU A 113 11.80 1.20 -7.32
C GLU A 113 10.97 1.27 -6.03
N LEU A 114 11.35 2.18 -5.14
CA LEU A 114 10.69 2.42 -3.86
C LEU A 114 10.17 3.84 -3.82
N SER A 115 8.88 3.99 -3.52
CA SER A 115 8.30 5.27 -3.12
C SER A 115 8.69 5.56 -1.67
N VAL A 116 9.03 6.81 -1.38
CA VAL A 116 9.36 7.28 -0.03
C VAL A 116 8.16 8.02 0.55
N TYR A 117 7.89 7.79 1.83
CA TYR A 117 6.86 8.46 2.59
C TYR A 117 7.45 9.05 3.86
N GLN A 118 7.03 10.25 4.24
CA GLN A 118 7.39 10.87 5.51
C GLN A 118 6.25 10.67 6.51
N ARG A 119 6.59 10.09 7.67
CA ARG A 119 5.66 9.90 8.79
C ARG A 119 5.41 11.21 9.52
N HIS A 120 4.17 11.47 9.91
CA HIS A 120 3.79 12.72 10.52
C HIS A 120 4.35 12.88 11.95
N SER A 121 4.22 11.85 12.79
CA SER A 121 4.54 11.95 14.22
C SER A 121 5.99 12.30 14.55
N ASP A 122 6.95 11.76 13.78
CA ASP A 122 8.38 11.89 14.08
C ASP A 122 9.22 12.32 12.87
N LYS A 123 8.58 12.64 11.74
CA LYS A 123 9.23 13.02 10.47
C LYS A 123 10.16 11.93 9.90
N GLY A 124 10.08 10.71 10.42
CA GLY A 124 10.84 9.56 9.93
C GLY A 124 10.38 9.15 8.53
N TYR A 125 11.25 8.44 7.81
CA TYR A 125 10.98 7.99 6.45
C TYR A 125 10.72 6.49 6.42
N LEU A 126 9.73 6.11 5.61
CA LEU A 126 9.36 4.75 5.29
C LEU A 126 9.28 4.58 3.78
N THR A 127 9.50 3.36 3.32
CA THR A 127 9.57 3.04 1.89
C THR A 127 8.67 1.88 1.55
N ALA A 128 8.06 1.90 0.38
CA ALA A 128 7.24 0.81 -0.14
C ALA A 128 7.53 0.58 -1.62
N ILE A 129 7.30 -0.64 -2.12
CA ILE A 129 7.50 -0.93 -3.54
C ILE A 129 6.58 -0.05 -4.37
N ARG A 130 7.19 0.69 -5.29
CA ARG A 130 6.49 1.67 -6.12
C ARG A 130 5.42 1.05 -7.01
N GLU A 131 5.66 -0.16 -7.51
CA GLU A 131 4.68 -0.93 -8.28
C GLU A 131 3.37 -1.14 -7.49
N TRP A 132 3.46 -1.29 -6.17
CA TRP A 132 2.30 -1.49 -5.29
C TRP A 132 1.74 -0.18 -4.73
N THR A 133 2.39 0.96 -4.97
CA THR A 133 1.87 2.28 -4.60
C THR A 133 1.47 3.06 -5.85
N ASP A 134 2.34 3.90 -6.39
CA ASP A 134 2.09 4.75 -7.58
C ASP A 134 1.73 3.90 -8.82
N GLY A 135 2.31 2.71 -8.90
CA GLY A 135 2.05 1.73 -9.95
C GLY A 135 0.64 1.15 -9.86
N MET A 136 0.06 1.03 -8.66
CA MET A 136 -1.20 0.34 -8.41
C MET A 136 -2.38 1.29 -8.27
N ILE A 137 -2.19 2.46 -7.67
CA ILE A 137 -3.26 3.40 -7.32
C ILE A 137 -3.50 4.39 -8.47
N SER A 138 -4.76 4.66 -8.83
CA SER A 138 -5.11 5.56 -9.93
C SER A 138 -6.49 6.21 -9.78
N PRO A 139 -6.60 7.53 -10.03
CA PRO A 139 -7.89 8.20 -10.11
C PRO A 139 -8.71 7.78 -11.34
N ALA A 140 -8.07 7.24 -12.37
CA ALA A 140 -8.77 6.80 -13.60
C ALA A 140 -9.67 5.57 -13.40
N GLU A 141 -9.57 4.91 -12.24
CA GLU A 141 -10.33 3.69 -11.91
C GLU A 141 -11.56 3.99 -11.06
N LEU A 142 -11.73 5.24 -10.61
CA LEU A 142 -12.86 5.66 -9.81
C LEU A 142 -14.14 5.67 -10.64
N GLU A 143 -15.22 5.13 -10.07
CA GLU A 143 -16.55 5.28 -10.64
C GLU A 143 -17.08 6.72 -10.40
N PRO A 144 -17.81 7.33 -11.35
CA PRO A 144 -18.17 8.76 -11.31
C PRO A 144 -19.02 9.21 -10.12
N MET A 145 -19.60 8.29 -9.35
CA MET A 145 -20.57 8.57 -8.30
C MET A 145 -20.15 7.86 -7.00
N GLY A 146 -19.64 8.63 -6.04
CA GLY A 146 -19.45 8.19 -4.66
C GLY A 146 -18.09 7.59 -4.31
N GLU A 147 -17.17 7.45 -5.28
CA GLU A 147 -15.80 7.00 -5.01
C GLU A 147 -14.79 8.13 -5.12
N HIS A 148 -13.84 8.14 -4.19
CA HIS A 148 -12.76 9.12 -4.15
C HIS A 148 -11.41 8.44 -4.05
N MET A 149 -10.36 9.17 -4.44
CA MET A 149 -9.00 8.76 -4.12
C MET A 149 -8.85 8.64 -2.60
N PRO A 150 -8.05 7.67 -2.12
CA PRO A 150 -7.71 7.61 -0.71
C PRO A 150 -6.96 8.89 -0.33
N GLY A 151 -7.17 9.34 0.90
CA GLY A 151 -6.37 10.41 1.48
C GLY A 151 -4.92 9.98 1.76
N ARG A 152 -4.25 10.73 2.63
CA ARG A 152 -2.93 10.32 3.15
C ARG A 152 -3.02 8.94 3.80
N PRO A 153 -2.09 8.01 3.52
CA PRO A 153 -2.16 6.69 4.12
C PRO A 153 -1.94 6.75 5.62
N SER A 154 -2.71 5.97 6.37
CA SER A 154 -2.46 5.71 7.78
C SER A 154 -1.26 4.78 7.93
N VAL A 155 -0.49 4.94 9.01
CA VAL A 155 0.72 4.15 9.28
C VAL A 155 0.47 3.22 10.46
N SER A 156 0.76 1.93 10.29
CA SER A 156 0.64 0.95 11.37
C SER A 156 1.45 1.37 12.62
N PRO A 157 1.07 0.93 13.83
CA PRO A 157 1.84 1.21 15.03
C PRO A 157 3.31 0.75 14.95
N SER A 158 3.60 -0.29 14.17
CA SER A 158 4.97 -0.76 13.93
C SER A 158 5.76 0.08 12.94
N GLY A 159 5.13 1.04 12.24
CA GLY A 159 5.77 1.87 11.23
C GLY A 159 6.03 1.18 9.89
N HIS A 160 5.51 -0.05 9.70
CA HIS A 160 5.85 -0.89 8.55
C HIS A 160 4.71 -1.07 7.54
N THR A 161 3.51 -0.56 7.77
CA THR A 161 2.39 -0.77 6.84
C THR A 161 1.72 0.55 6.56
N LEU A 162 1.50 0.81 5.27
CA LEU A 162 0.71 1.93 4.77
C LEU A 162 -0.71 1.45 4.46
N TYR A 163 -1.71 2.15 4.98
CA TYR A 163 -3.12 1.89 4.73
C TYR A 163 -3.75 3.05 3.96
N PHE A 164 -4.14 2.79 2.72
CA PHE A 164 -4.87 3.70 1.85
C PHE A 164 -6.36 3.39 1.95
N LYS A 165 -7.15 4.32 2.49
CA LYS A 165 -8.56 4.11 2.81
C LYS A 165 -9.44 5.13 2.08
N SER A 166 -10.49 4.63 1.42
CA SER A 166 -11.62 5.42 0.92
C SER A 166 -12.91 5.01 1.67
N GLU A 167 -14.07 5.50 1.24
CA GLU A 167 -15.37 5.13 1.80
C GLU A 167 -15.67 3.63 1.62
N THR A 168 -15.30 3.07 0.49
CA THR A 168 -15.74 1.74 0.01
C THR A 168 -14.66 0.67 0.06
N MET A 169 -13.42 1.06 0.36
CA MET A 169 -12.27 0.19 0.21
C MET A 169 -11.12 0.57 1.14
N LEU A 170 -10.42 -0.44 1.63
CA LEU A 170 -9.14 -0.37 2.29
C LEU A 170 -8.10 -1.14 1.47
N TYR A 171 -6.98 -0.50 1.18
CA TYR A 171 -5.81 -1.10 0.53
C TYR A 171 -4.60 -0.91 1.44
N TRP A 172 -3.74 -1.91 1.55
CA TRP A 172 -2.52 -1.77 2.32
C TRP A 172 -1.30 -2.35 1.62
N VAL A 173 -0.15 -1.79 1.96
CA VAL A 173 1.17 -2.18 1.44
C VAL A 173 2.14 -2.24 2.60
N PHE A 174 2.88 -3.34 2.69
CA PHE A 174 3.99 -3.47 3.62
C PHE A 174 5.21 -2.72 3.09
N GLY A 175 5.84 -1.98 4.00
CA GLY A 175 7.04 -1.23 3.76
C GLY A 175 8.25 -2.15 3.59
N MET A 176 9.14 -1.75 2.72
CA MET A 176 10.44 -2.37 2.55
C MET A 176 11.48 -1.62 3.37
N ASN A 177 12.30 -2.35 4.11
CA ASN A 177 13.47 -1.77 4.73
C ASN A 177 14.54 -1.44 3.68
N VAL A 178 15.09 -0.23 3.74
CA VAL A 178 16.30 0.14 3.00
C VAL A 178 17.55 -0.26 3.79
N SER A 179 18.69 -0.34 3.10
CA SER A 179 19.99 -0.58 3.74
C SER A 179 20.32 0.51 4.77
N GLU A 180 21.09 0.15 5.80
CA GLU A 180 21.59 1.11 6.80
C GLU A 180 22.34 2.27 6.13
N LYS A 181 23.17 1.97 5.12
CA LYS A 181 23.85 3.00 4.34
C LYS A 181 22.86 4.01 3.72
N THR A 182 21.76 3.55 3.13
CA THR A 182 20.73 4.44 2.57
C THR A 182 20.11 5.31 3.65
N ARG A 183 19.76 4.72 4.79
CA ARG A 183 19.18 5.43 5.94
C ARG A 183 20.13 6.49 6.48
N ASP A 184 21.39 6.13 6.70
CA ASP A 184 22.39 6.97 7.36
C ASP A 184 22.98 8.04 6.44
N THR A 185 22.81 7.90 5.12
CA THR A 185 23.32 8.87 4.14
C THR A 185 22.21 9.74 3.56
N ILE A 186 21.10 9.16 3.10
CA ILE A 186 20.03 9.91 2.43
C ILE A 186 19.04 10.44 3.48
N PHE A 187 18.43 9.56 4.27
CA PHE A 187 17.40 9.97 5.23
C PHE A 187 17.97 10.86 6.34
N ALA A 188 19.20 10.60 6.80
CA ALA A 188 19.87 11.48 7.74
C ALA A 188 20.10 12.91 7.21
N ARG A 189 20.27 13.08 5.88
CA ARG A 189 20.40 14.40 5.24
C ARG A 189 19.07 15.07 4.97
N MET A 190 17.99 14.29 4.89
CA MET A 190 16.63 14.78 4.70
C MET A 190 15.90 15.07 6.02
N LYS A 191 16.47 14.71 7.18
CA LYS A 191 15.82 14.81 8.51
C LYS A 191 15.23 16.18 8.85
N ASP A 192 15.78 17.26 8.28
CA ASP A 192 15.37 18.64 8.55
C ASP A 192 14.32 19.14 7.53
N LEU A 193 13.84 18.27 6.64
CA LEU A 193 12.77 18.56 5.68
C LEU A 193 11.40 18.20 6.26
N ASP A 194 10.38 19.00 5.95
CA ASP A 194 8.99 18.74 6.33
C ASP A 194 8.08 18.76 5.10
N PHE A 195 7.74 17.58 4.59
CA PHE A 195 6.88 17.39 3.42
C PHE A 195 5.38 17.50 3.75
N PHE A 196 5.02 17.90 4.98
CA PHE A 196 3.64 18.23 5.34
C PHE A 196 3.31 19.72 5.13
N GLU A 197 4.32 20.57 5.01
CA GLU A 197 4.19 22.01 4.77
C GLU A 197 4.33 22.31 3.27
N ASP A 198 3.79 23.44 2.80
CA ASP A 198 3.87 23.86 1.39
C ASP A 198 5.32 24.15 0.94
N ASP A 199 6.17 24.53 1.89
CA ASP A 199 7.60 24.68 1.71
C ASP A 199 8.31 23.63 2.57
N TRP A 200 8.93 22.68 1.87
CA TRP A 200 9.66 21.53 2.39
C TRP A 200 10.84 21.86 3.33
N LEU A 201 11.29 23.12 3.39
CA LEU A 201 12.28 23.57 4.37
C LEU A 201 11.65 23.74 5.75
N SER A 202 12.25 23.13 6.77
CA SER A 202 11.80 23.33 8.15
C SER A 202 11.93 24.80 8.58
N LYS A 203 11.02 25.22 9.46
CA LYS A 203 10.99 26.60 10.01
C LYS A 203 12.30 26.98 10.71
N ALA A 204 13.01 26.03 11.31
CA ALA A 204 14.29 26.26 11.97
C ALA A 204 15.42 26.65 11.01
N VAL A 205 15.40 26.14 9.76
CA VAL A 205 16.40 26.51 8.73
C VAL A 205 16.09 27.90 8.16
N LYS A 206 14.82 28.28 8.07
CA LYS A 206 14.39 29.60 7.60
C LYS A 206 14.83 30.75 8.52
N GLU A 207 14.95 30.49 9.82
CA GLU A 207 15.42 31.50 10.79
C GLU A 207 16.94 31.77 10.68
N THR A 208 17.71 30.89 10.03
CA THR A 208 19.16 31.04 9.82
C THR A 208 19.55 31.68 8.48
N ASP A 209 18.60 31.93 7.58
CA ASP A 209 18.87 32.61 6.29
C ASP A 209 18.98 34.15 6.47
N GLU A 210 19.92 34.60 7.31
CA GLU A 210 20.57 35.89 7.04
C GLU A 210 21.44 35.70 5.80
N ALA A 211 20.94 36.19 4.67
CA ALA A 211 21.49 35.97 3.33
C ALA A 211 23.02 36.13 3.27
N GLU A 212 23.75 35.03 3.13
CA GLU A 212 25.12 35.08 2.62
C GLU A 212 25.06 35.51 1.14
N PRO A 213 25.71 36.62 0.76
CA PRO A 213 25.72 37.05 -0.62
C PRO A 213 26.45 36.01 -1.47
N LEU A 214 25.75 35.51 -2.50
CA LEU A 214 26.30 34.58 -3.48
C LEU A 214 27.62 35.12 -4.04
N PRO A 215 28.71 34.33 -4.06
CA PRO A 215 29.92 34.74 -4.75
C PRO A 215 29.62 34.73 -6.25
N TYR A 216 29.78 35.91 -6.87
CA TYR A 216 29.60 36.18 -8.30
C TYR A 216 30.15 35.08 -9.23
#